data_AF-V4Y7F2-F1
#
_entry.id   AF-V4Y7F2-F1
#
_cell.length_a   1.000
_cell.length_b   1.000
_cell.length_c   1.000
_cell.angle_alpha   90.00
_cell.angle_beta   90.00
_cell.angle_gamma   90.00
#
_symmetry.space_group_name_H-M   'P 1'
#
loop_
_entity.id
_entity.type
_entity.pdbx_description
1 polymer ?
#
loop_
_entity_poly.entity_id
_entity_poly.type
_entity_poly.pdbx_seq_one_letter_code
_entity_poly.pdbx_strand_id
1 'polypeptide(L)'
;STDRAVPAAEDRYTYGGGLHAAEHGVIQLAPLELMIDNADVGGLSTLGHDHETVPGPTWFVHDGIDGGVGFAKAIYEQFDTLASRTREHITDCSCDRRRGCPLCVMSEHCGNNNDPLDKAAGRLILDDVLAAVESASDGSG
;
A
#
# COMPACT_ATOMS: atom_id res chain seq x y z
N SER A 1 16.52 13.24 -1.55
CA SER A 1 15.47 13.54 -2.54
C SER A 1 15.46 15.05 -2.80
N THR A 2 15.37 15.47 -4.07
CA THR A 2 15.22 16.87 -4.50
C THR A 2 13.76 17.28 -4.73
N ASP A 3 12.80 16.43 -4.37
CA ASP A 3 11.37 16.67 -4.54
C ASP A 3 10.87 17.77 -3.60
N ARG A 4 10.76 19.00 -4.14
CA ARG A 4 10.32 20.20 -3.41
C ARG A 4 8.86 20.13 -2.94
N ALA A 5 8.09 19.16 -3.43
CA ALA A 5 6.70 18.96 -3.01
C ALA A 5 6.58 18.20 -1.68
N VAL A 6 7.68 17.67 -1.14
CA VAL A 6 7.67 16.98 0.15
C VAL A 6 8.23 17.91 1.23
N PRO A 7 7.40 18.38 2.19
CA PRO A 7 7.86 19.18 3.32
C PRO A 7 8.92 18.43 4.13
N ALA A 8 9.74 19.15 4.89
CA ALA A 8 10.70 18.57 5.84
C ALA A 8 10.01 17.94 7.09
N ALA A 9 8.76 17.51 6.97
CA ALA A 9 7.90 17.14 8.08
C ALA A 9 7.97 15.64 8.42
N GLU A 10 8.17 15.45 9.73
CA GLU A 10 8.16 14.28 10.61
C GLU A 10 6.94 13.36 10.40
N ASP A 11 7.17 12.04 10.42
CA ASP A 11 6.27 10.87 10.36
C ASP A 11 5.15 10.80 9.29
N ARG A 12 4.39 11.87 9.06
CA ARG A 12 3.30 11.93 8.07
C ARG A 12 3.80 11.71 6.63
N TYR A 13 4.86 12.41 6.24
CA TYR A 13 5.42 12.34 4.88
C TYR A 13 6.45 11.21 4.71
N THR A 14 6.83 10.52 5.79
CA THR A 14 7.67 9.33 5.76
C THR A 14 6.83 8.08 5.94
N TYR A 15 6.44 7.77 7.16
CA TYR A 15 5.75 6.53 7.50
C TYR A 15 4.31 6.53 6.99
N GLY A 16 3.57 7.63 7.17
CA GLY A 16 2.21 7.77 6.64
C GLY A 16 2.17 7.71 5.11
N GLY A 17 3.07 8.45 4.46
CA GLY A 17 3.24 8.39 3.00
C GLY A 17 3.71 7.03 2.49
N GLY A 18 4.46 6.28 3.30
CA GLY A 18 4.86 4.91 2.99
C GLY A 18 3.70 3.92 3.06
N LEU A 19 2.88 3.99 4.12
CA LEU A 19 1.66 3.17 4.24
C LEU A 19 0.73 3.40 3.04
N HIS A 20 0.52 4.67 2.68
CA HIS A 20 -0.30 5.05 1.54
C HIS A 20 0.28 4.59 0.20
N ALA A 21 1.61 4.64 0.04
CA ALA A 21 2.27 4.12 -1.16
C ALA A 21 2.18 2.59 -1.26
N ALA A 22 2.29 1.87 -0.13
CA ALA A 22 2.12 0.42 -0.09
C ALA A 22 0.67 0.01 -0.42
N GLU A 23 -0.31 0.69 0.19
CA GLU A 23 -1.74 0.52 -0.10
C GLU A 23 -2.03 0.70 -1.59
N HIS A 24 -1.59 1.83 -2.18
CA HIS A 24 -1.76 2.07 -3.60
C HIS A 24 -1.10 0.99 -4.47
N GLY A 25 0.14 0.61 -4.17
CA GLY A 25 0.85 -0.39 -4.96
C GLY A 25 0.14 -1.75 -4.95
N VAL A 26 -0.34 -2.20 -3.78
CA VAL A 26 -1.07 -3.47 -3.63
C VAL A 26 -2.37 -3.43 -4.41
N ILE A 27 -3.16 -2.36 -4.30
CA ILE A 27 -4.40 -2.21 -5.06
C ILE A 27 -4.09 -2.21 -6.56
N GLN A 28 -3.11 -1.42 -7.01
CA GLN A 28 -2.76 -1.28 -8.43
C GLN A 28 -2.34 -2.58 -9.11
N LEU A 29 -1.67 -3.47 -8.39
CA LEU A 29 -1.25 -4.76 -8.95
C LEU A 29 -2.27 -5.87 -8.76
N ALA A 30 -3.31 -5.67 -7.93
CA ALA A 30 -4.34 -6.67 -7.71
C ALA A 30 -4.99 -7.20 -9.00
N PRO A 31 -5.29 -6.36 -10.02
CA PRO A 31 -5.79 -6.85 -11.32
C PRO A 31 -4.85 -7.80 -12.09
N LEU A 32 -3.55 -7.85 -11.77
CA LEU A 32 -2.61 -8.78 -12.42
C LEU A 32 -2.65 -10.19 -11.81
N GLU A 33 -3.05 -10.31 -10.54
CA GLU A 33 -3.21 -11.60 -9.87
C GLU A 33 -4.65 -12.07 -9.82
N LEU A 34 -5.59 -11.12 -9.82
CA LEU A 34 -7.01 -11.32 -9.62
C LEU A 34 -7.77 -10.69 -10.78
N MET A 35 -8.84 -11.34 -11.24
CA MET A 35 -9.70 -10.82 -12.32
C MET A 35 -10.62 -9.70 -11.77
N ILE A 36 -10.04 -8.57 -11.36
CA ILE A 36 -10.72 -7.43 -10.74
C ILE A 36 -10.32 -6.10 -11.40
N ASP A 37 -11.11 -5.05 -11.19
CA ASP A 37 -10.77 -3.67 -11.57
C ASP A 37 -10.31 -2.87 -10.34
N ASN A 38 -9.37 -1.94 -10.54
CA ASN A 38 -8.91 -1.02 -9.48
C ASN A 38 -10.03 -0.11 -8.97
N ALA A 39 -11.00 0.25 -9.83
CA ALA A 39 -12.13 1.08 -9.45
C ALA A 39 -13.10 0.36 -8.49
N ASP A 40 -13.05 -0.97 -8.44
CA ASP A 40 -13.90 -1.79 -7.57
C ASP A 40 -13.28 -2.06 -6.20
N VAL A 41 -12.10 -1.49 -5.92
CA VAL A 41 -11.37 -1.67 -4.66
C VAL A 41 -11.00 -0.31 -4.09
N GLY A 42 -11.35 -0.10 -2.82
CA GLY A 42 -10.96 1.07 -2.06
C GLY A 42 -9.87 0.76 -1.05
N GLY A 43 -9.22 1.81 -0.56
CA GLY A 43 -8.21 1.71 0.48
C GLY A 43 -8.23 2.89 1.44
N LEU A 44 -7.60 2.67 2.59
CA LEU A 44 -7.41 3.68 3.63
C LEU A 44 -6.11 3.39 4.38
N SER A 45 -5.23 4.39 4.50
CA SER A 45 -4.02 4.32 5.31
C SER A 45 -4.07 5.34 6.43
N THR A 46 -3.69 4.93 7.63
CA THR A 46 -3.65 5.78 8.81
C THR A 46 -2.48 5.46 9.73
N LEU A 47 -1.93 6.49 10.39
CA LEU A 47 -0.91 6.34 11.43
C LEU A 47 -1.48 5.87 12.78
N GLY A 48 -2.80 5.95 12.96
CA GLY A 48 -3.48 5.48 14.15
C GLY A 48 -4.99 5.44 13.91
N HIS A 49 -5.65 4.52 14.58
CA HIS A 49 -7.08 4.33 14.47
C HIS A 49 -7.70 4.34 15.88
N ASP A 50 -8.85 5.02 16.03
CA ASP A 50 -9.46 5.23 17.35
C ASP A 50 -10.02 3.94 17.96
N HIS A 51 -10.27 2.92 17.13
CA HIS A 51 -10.77 1.63 17.58
C HIS A 51 -9.65 0.79 18.19
N GLU A 52 -9.84 0.35 19.43
CA GLU A 52 -8.85 -0.38 20.26
C GLU A 52 -8.32 -1.68 19.65
N THR A 53 -9.06 -2.30 18.73
CA THR A 53 -8.64 -3.54 18.06
C THR A 53 -7.70 -3.33 16.87
N VAL A 54 -7.43 -2.08 16.49
CA VAL A 54 -6.49 -1.75 15.40
C VAL A 54 -5.22 -1.18 16.03
N PRO A 55 -4.20 -2.02 16.26
CA PRO A 55 -2.99 -1.58 16.92
C PRO A 55 -2.10 -0.76 15.97
N GLY A 56 -1.97 0.53 16.28
CA GLY A 56 -0.97 1.39 15.64
C GLY A 56 -1.26 1.71 14.18
N PRO A 57 -0.22 2.00 13.39
CA PRO A 57 -0.36 2.36 11.99
C PRO A 57 -0.83 1.19 11.13
N THR A 58 -1.74 1.43 10.19
CA THR A 58 -2.39 0.38 9.40
C THR A 58 -2.83 0.93 8.05
N TRP A 59 -2.81 0.07 7.01
CA TRP A 59 -3.61 0.30 5.81
C TRP A 59 -4.67 -0.78 5.66
N PHE A 60 -5.79 -0.40 5.08
CA PHE A 60 -6.96 -1.23 4.83
C PHE A 60 -7.21 -1.32 3.33
N VAL A 61 -7.71 -2.46 2.90
CA VAL A 61 -8.25 -2.68 1.55
C VAL A 61 -9.67 -3.20 1.72
N HIS A 62 -10.62 -2.63 0.99
CA HIS A 62 -12.03 -3.00 1.06
C HIS A 62 -12.66 -3.04 -0.33
N ASP A 63 -13.73 -3.82 -0.49
CA ASP A 63 -14.56 -3.77 -1.69
C ASP A 63 -15.13 -2.35 -1.86
N GLY A 64 -15.07 -1.82 -3.08
CA GLY A 64 -15.70 -0.56 -3.49
C GLY A 64 -17.18 -0.72 -3.84
N ILE A 65 -17.68 -1.96 -3.88
CA ILE A 65 -19.06 -2.30 -4.22
C ILE A 65 -19.89 -2.48 -2.93
N ASP A 66 -21.04 -1.80 -2.88
CA ASP A 66 -21.99 -1.90 -1.77
C ASP A 66 -22.38 -3.37 -1.50
N GLY A 67 -22.27 -3.77 -0.24
CA GLY A 67 -22.53 -5.15 0.20
C GLY A 67 -21.33 -6.10 0.07
N GLY A 68 -20.28 -5.71 -0.65
CA GLY A 68 -19.07 -6.50 -0.86
C GLY A 68 -19.28 -7.72 -1.76
N VAL A 69 -18.34 -7.95 -2.67
CA VAL A 69 -18.38 -9.12 -3.58
C VAL A 69 -17.22 -10.08 -3.35
N GLY A 70 -16.29 -9.72 -2.45
CA GLY A 70 -15.22 -10.58 -1.97
C GLY A 70 -13.85 -10.26 -2.56
N PHE A 71 -13.65 -9.08 -3.17
CA PHE A 71 -12.36 -8.66 -3.70
C PHE A 71 -11.34 -8.44 -2.59
N ALA A 72 -11.73 -7.79 -1.48
CA ALA A 72 -10.82 -7.61 -0.35
C ALA A 72 -10.39 -8.96 0.25
N LYS A 73 -11.31 -9.94 0.29
CA LYS A 73 -10.99 -11.31 0.72
C LYS A 73 -10.00 -11.99 -0.23
N ALA A 74 -10.23 -11.92 -1.54
CA ALA A 74 -9.33 -12.51 -2.52
C ALA A 74 -7.93 -11.86 -2.50
N ILE A 75 -7.86 -10.54 -2.31
CA ILE A 75 -6.60 -9.80 -2.10
C ILE A 75 -5.89 -10.30 -0.84
N TYR A 76 -6.61 -10.46 0.26
CA TYR A 76 -6.04 -10.96 1.51
C TYR A 76 -5.50 -12.40 1.37
N GLU A 77 -6.24 -13.28 0.70
CA GLU A 77 -5.82 -14.66 0.44
C GLU A 77 -4.57 -14.76 -0.46
N GLN A 78 -4.31 -13.75 -1.29
CA GLN A 78 -3.13 -13.67 -2.17
C GLN A 78 -2.12 -12.61 -1.75
N PHE A 79 -2.21 -12.14 -0.51
CA PHE A 79 -1.50 -10.95 -0.05
C PHE A 79 0.01 -11.07 -0.22
N ASP A 80 0.61 -12.21 0.12
CA ASP A 80 2.06 -12.44 0.04
C ASP A 80 2.58 -12.24 -1.39
N THR A 81 1.86 -12.81 -2.37
CA THR A 81 2.21 -12.67 -3.79
C THR A 81 2.06 -11.22 -4.24
N LEU A 82 0.96 -10.57 -3.87
CA LEU A 82 0.70 -9.18 -4.21
C LEU A 82 1.72 -8.22 -3.59
N ALA A 83 2.05 -8.40 -2.32
CA ALA A 83 3.03 -7.60 -1.60
C ALA A 83 4.44 -7.76 -2.21
N SER A 84 4.84 -9.00 -2.53
CA SER A 84 6.13 -9.28 -3.19
C SER A 84 6.22 -8.59 -4.56
N ARG A 85 5.21 -8.77 -5.42
CA ARG A 85 5.19 -8.15 -6.76
C ARG A 85 5.11 -6.63 -6.67
N THR A 86 4.38 -6.09 -5.69
CA THR A 86 4.31 -4.64 -5.45
C THR A 86 5.67 -4.09 -5.07
N ARG A 87 6.36 -4.77 -4.15
CA ARG A 87 7.70 -4.41 -3.71
C ARG A 87 8.69 -4.43 -4.88
N GLU A 88 8.64 -5.45 -5.75
CA GLU A 88 9.46 -5.55 -6.96
C GLU A 88 9.16 -4.40 -7.94
N HIS A 89 7.88 -4.17 -8.26
CA HIS A 89 7.43 -3.11 -9.16
C HIS A 89 7.87 -1.72 -8.70
N ILE A 90 7.74 -1.43 -7.40
CA ILE A 90 8.22 -0.17 -6.80
C ILE A 90 9.74 -0.06 -6.93
N THR A 91 10.47 -1.16 -6.74
CA THR A 91 11.94 -1.22 -6.84
C THR A 91 12.42 -0.95 -8.26
N ASP A 92 11.77 -1.57 -9.25
CA ASP A 92 12.18 -1.50 -10.66
C ASP A 92 11.79 -0.19 -11.34
N CYS A 93 10.86 0.57 -10.75
CA CYS A 93 10.48 1.87 -11.27
C CYS A 93 11.66 2.85 -11.25
N SER A 94 12.07 3.33 -12.43
CA SER A 94 13.20 4.25 -12.63
C SER A 94 12.91 5.73 -12.31
N CYS A 95 11.75 6.05 -11.71
CA CYS A 95 11.45 7.43 -11.36
C CYS A 95 12.24 7.91 -10.13
N ASP A 96 12.79 9.12 -10.22
CA ASP A 96 13.55 9.77 -9.13
C ASP A 96 12.67 10.57 -8.15
N ARG A 97 11.34 10.46 -8.29
CA ARG A 97 10.37 11.22 -7.50
C ARG A 97 10.13 10.52 -6.16
N ARG A 98 10.30 11.24 -5.04
CA ARG A 98 10.05 10.69 -3.70
C ARG A 98 8.58 10.31 -3.51
N ARG A 99 7.65 11.13 -4.02
CA ARG A 99 6.22 10.79 -4.04
C ARG A 99 5.84 9.72 -5.07
N GLY A 100 6.83 9.19 -5.79
CA GLY A 100 6.63 8.24 -6.88
C GLY A 100 5.98 8.84 -8.12
N CYS A 101 5.37 7.98 -8.93
CA CYS A 101 4.77 8.34 -10.21
C CYS A 101 3.50 7.52 -10.50
N PRO A 102 2.72 7.90 -11.54
CA PRO A 102 1.55 7.13 -11.99
C PRO A 102 1.84 5.67 -12.34
N LEU A 103 3.09 5.34 -12.68
CA LEU A 103 3.47 3.98 -13.02
C LEU A 103 3.86 3.12 -11.82
N CYS A 104 3.94 3.65 -10.59
CA CYS A 104 4.39 2.84 -9.44
C CYS A 104 3.54 2.93 -8.17
N VAL A 105 3.11 4.14 -7.74
CA VAL A 105 2.42 4.32 -6.45
C VAL A 105 1.36 5.42 -6.45
N MET A 106 1.13 6.11 -7.58
CA MET A 106 0.08 7.13 -7.66
C MET A 106 -1.18 6.54 -8.29
N SER A 107 -2.32 6.69 -7.62
CA SER A 107 -3.63 6.22 -8.08
C SER A 107 -4.49 7.39 -8.58
N GLU A 108 -5.23 7.16 -9.67
CA GLU A 108 -6.24 8.11 -10.17
C GLU A 108 -7.52 8.10 -9.33
N HIS A 109 -7.73 7.05 -8.54
CA HIS A 109 -8.88 6.90 -7.63
C HIS A 109 -8.57 7.36 -6.20
N CYS A 110 -7.39 7.94 -5.95
CA CYS A 110 -7.00 8.43 -4.63
C CYS A 110 -7.82 9.67 -4.21
N GLY A 111 -8.66 9.54 -3.19
CA GLY A 111 -9.45 10.65 -2.63
C GLY A 111 -8.62 11.75 -1.95
N ASN A 112 -7.34 11.47 -1.63
CA ASN A 112 -6.42 12.40 -0.97
C ASN A 112 -5.41 13.04 -1.93
N ASN A 113 -5.70 13.06 -3.24
CA ASN A 113 -4.86 13.69 -4.26
C ASN A 113 -3.40 13.20 -4.28
N ASN A 114 -3.17 11.92 -3.96
CA ASN A 114 -1.83 11.33 -3.90
C ASN A 114 -0.89 12.07 -2.90
N ASP A 115 -1.43 12.57 -1.77
CA ASP A 115 -0.66 13.24 -0.71
C ASP A 115 -1.12 12.83 0.71
N PRO A 116 -0.21 12.38 1.60
CA PRO A 116 1.23 12.17 1.37
C PRO A 116 1.50 10.87 0.61
N LEU A 117 2.56 10.82 -0.19
CA LEU A 117 3.13 9.58 -0.73
C LEU A 117 4.64 9.56 -0.52
N ASP A 118 5.19 8.40 -0.18
CA ASP A 118 6.63 8.16 -0.14
C ASP A 118 6.95 6.76 -0.69
N LYS A 119 7.49 6.74 -1.91
CA LYS A 119 7.88 5.51 -2.63
C LYS A 119 8.91 4.71 -1.85
N ALA A 120 9.91 5.38 -1.27
CA ALA A 120 11.02 4.70 -0.61
C ALA A 120 10.55 4.08 0.71
N ALA A 121 9.75 4.82 1.49
CA ALA A 121 9.15 4.31 2.72
C ALA A 121 8.15 3.18 2.43
N GLY A 122 7.33 3.28 1.37
CA GLY A 122 6.40 2.23 0.99
C GLY A 122 7.11 0.91 0.64
N ARG A 123 8.24 0.98 -0.07
CA ARG A 123 9.09 -0.20 -0.34
C ARG A 123 9.62 -0.84 0.96
N LEU A 124 10.07 -0.03 1.91
CA LEU A 124 10.59 -0.52 3.20
C LEU A 124 9.50 -1.16 4.05
N ILE A 125 8.31 -0.56 4.09
CA ILE A 125 7.15 -1.13 4.79
C ILE A 125 6.75 -2.48 4.18
N LEU A 126 6.77 -2.60 2.86
CA LEU A 126 6.51 -3.89 2.19
C LEU A 126 7.59 -4.92 2.51
N ASP A 127 8.88 -4.54 2.56
CA ASP A 127 9.96 -5.42 3.00
C ASP A 127 9.69 -5.93 4.44
N ASP A 128 9.33 -5.04 5.38
CA ASP A 128 9.07 -5.39 6.78
C ASP A 128 7.84 -6.30 6.93
N VAL A 129 6.77 -6.04 6.17
CA VAL A 129 5.55 -6.84 6.19
C VAL A 129 5.79 -8.25 5.62
N LEU A 130 6.51 -8.37 4.51
CA LEU A 130 6.87 -9.68 3.94
C LEU A 130 7.69 -10.51 4.94
N ALA A 131 8.70 -9.90 5.58
CA ALA A 131 9.51 -10.58 6.60
C ALA A 131 8.67 -11.04 7.81
N ALA A 132 7.67 -10.25 8.21
CA ALA A 132 6.76 -10.61 9.29
C ALA A 132 5.84 -11.79 8.92
N VAL A 133 5.35 -11.83 7.68
CA VAL A 133 4.49 -12.91 7.17
C VAL A 133 5.25 -14.23 7.04
N GLU A 134 6.50 -14.19 6.55
CA GLU A 134 7.39 -15.35 6.51
C GLU A 134 7.66 -15.90 7.92
N SER A 135 7.92 -15.01 8.89
CA SER A 135 8.16 -15.41 10.28
C SER A 135 6.93 -16.05 10.94
N ALA A 136 5.72 -15.61 10.58
CA ALA A 136 4.48 -16.18 11.10
C ALA A 136 4.16 -17.56 10.51
N SER A 137 4.54 -17.80 9.25
CA SER A 137 4.35 -19.09 8.58
C SER A 137 5.33 -20.15 9.07
N ASP A 138 6.58 -19.77 9.38
CA ASP A 138 7.59 -20.68 9.96
C ASP A 138 7.30 -21.08 11.42
N GLY A 139 6.62 -20.24 12.19
CA GLY A 139 6.26 -20.50 13.59
C GLY A 139 5.00 -21.35 13.80
N SER A 140 4.29 -21.69 12.71
CA SER A 140 3.04 -22.46 12.74
C SER A 140 3.22 -23.96 12.43
N GLY A 141 4.47 -24.43 12.33
CA GLY A 141 4.87 -25.82 12.06
C GLY A 141 5.12 -26.68 13.29
#